data_AF-A0A7S1K4I8-F1
#
_entry.id   AF-A0A7S1K4I8-F1
#
_cell.length_a   1.000
_cell.length_b   1.000
_cell.length_c   1.000
_cell.angle_alpha   90.00
_cell.angle_beta   90.00
_cell.angle_gamma   90.00
#
_symmetry.space_group_name_H-M   'P 1'
#
loop_
_entity.id
_entity.type
_entity.pdbx_description
1 polymer ?
#
loop_
_entity_poly.entity_id
_entity_poly.type
_entity_poly.pdbx_seq_one_letter_code
_entity_poly.pdbx_strand_id
1 'polypeptide(L)'
;LESCGHTLCRGVSSFAVHTEAPKAASTSTHPPAAVDAVPYNPHPSPTPDIVVSLRKKLVLYHHNGVDFTVSQELSSPEAALCLAWHQQWLCIGYRREYSLIHLGDLQAREIFTLDVRSSPRIATLPDDELLLAGQEGL
;
A
#
# COMPACT_ATOMS: atom_id res chain seq x y z
N LEU A 1 3.93 -12.95 -30.71
CA LEU A 1 4.21 -11.59 -30.22
C LEU A 1 5.00 -11.76 -28.93
N GLU A 2 6.20 -11.20 -28.85
CA GLU A 2 6.89 -11.09 -27.56
C GLU A 2 6.30 -9.90 -26.81
N SER A 3 5.64 -10.17 -25.68
CA SER A 3 5.21 -9.12 -24.76
C SER A 3 6.46 -8.56 -24.07
N CYS A 4 7.03 -7.49 -24.65
CA CYS A 4 8.13 -6.74 -24.04
C CYS A 4 7.65 -6.13 -22.72
N GLY A 5 7.95 -6.80 -21.60
CA GLY A 5 7.57 -6.33 -20.26
C GLY A 5 8.33 -5.05 -19.91
N HIS A 6 7.59 -3.99 -19.55
CA HIS A 6 8.19 -2.76 -19.06
C HIS A 6 8.62 -2.91 -17.59
N THR A 7 9.84 -2.50 -17.24
CA THR A 7 10.36 -2.59 -15.85
C THR A 7 10.26 -1.23 -15.17
N LEU A 8 9.28 -1.06 -14.27
CA LEU A 8 9.03 0.19 -13.54
C LEU A 8 10.21 0.61 -12.65
N CYS A 9 10.82 -0.35 -11.95
CA CYS A 9 11.94 -0.10 -11.05
C CYS A 9 12.84 -1.34 -10.97
N ARG A 10 14.17 -1.13 -10.93
CA ARG A 10 15.17 -2.21 -10.84
C ARG A 10 15.80 -2.24 -9.45
N GLY A 11 16.04 -3.45 -8.93
CA GLY A 11 16.65 -3.65 -7.62
C GLY A 11 15.71 -3.40 -6.43
N VAL A 12 14.40 -3.50 -6.64
CA VAL A 12 13.39 -3.45 -5.57
C VAL A 12 13.50 -4.69 -4.68
N SER A 13 13.29 -4.54 -3.37
CA SER A 13 13.28 -5.66 -2.41
C SER A 13 11.89 -6.26 -2.21
N SER A 14 10.85 -5.46 -2.39
CA SER A 14 9.44 -5.87 -2.31
C SER A 14 8.56 -4.85 -3.06
N PHE A 15 7.32 -5.22 -3.37
CA PHE A 15 6.30 -4.32 -3.90
C PHE A 15 4.91 -4.75 -3.42
N ALA A 16 3.96 -3.81 -3.44
CA ALA A 16 2.53 -4.10 -3.30
C ALA A 16 1.75 -3.27 -4.32
N VAL A 17 0.62 -3.80 -4.76
CA VAL A 17 -0.31 -3.15 -5.69
C VAL A 17 -1.59 -2.84 -4.93
N HIS A 18 -2.13 -1.64 -5.11
CA HIS A 18 -3.45 -1.29 -4.61
C HIS A 18 -4.50 -2.05 -5.43
N THR A 19 -5.15 -3.02 -4.80
CA THR A 19 -6.30 -3.72 -5.38
C THR A 19 -7.57 -3.08 -4.88
N GLU A 20 -8.14 -2.14 -5.66
CA GLU A 20 -9.54 -1.79 -5.46
C GLU A 20 -10.39 -3.03 -5.77
N ALA A 21 -11.04 -3.59 -4.74
CA ALA A 21 -12.06 -4.60 -4.96
C ALA A 21 -13.10 -4.04 -5.94
N PRO A 22 -13.49 -4.80 -6.99
CA PRO A 22 -14.40 -4.29 -8.00
C PRO A 22 -15.73 -3.94 -7.32
N LYS A 23 -16.02 -2.63 -7.24
CA LYS A 23 -17.29 -2.12 -6.70
C LYS A 23 -18.42 -2.81 -7.44
N ALA A 24 -19.12 -3.71 -6.75
CA ALA A 24 -20.41 -4.22 -7.20
C ALA A 24 -21.28 -3.00 -7.49
N ALA A 25 -21.72 -2.87 -8.75
CA ALA A 25 -22.35 -1.64 -9.25
C ALA A 25 -23.66 -1.36 -8.50
N SER A 26 -23.59 -0.55 -7.46
CA SER A 26 -24.73 -0.11 -6.67
C SER A 26 -25.46 1.00 -7.42
N THR A 27 -26.35 0.58 -8.33
CA THR A 27 -27.35 1.44 -8.97
C THR A 27 -28.30 2.03 -7.93
N SER A 28 -27.94 3.18 -7.39
CA SER A 28 -28.75 3.97 -6.46
C SER A 28 -29.42 5.13 -7.21
N THR A 29 -30.68 4.93 -7.59
CA THR A 29 -31.51 5.95 -8.25
C THR A 29 -32.34 6.72 -7.22
N HIS A 30 -31.88 7.89 -6.75
CA HIS A 30 -32.76 9.03 -6.39
C HIS A 30 -32.01 10.32 -5.97
N PRO A 31 -32.40 11.51 -6.47
CA PRO A 31 -32.30 12.81 -5.79
C PRO A 31 -33.64 13.14 -5.05
N PRO A 32 -33.82 14.25 -4.30
CA PRO A 32 -32.98 15.44 -4.06
C PRO A 32 -32.50 15.48 -2.58
N ALA A 33 -32.09 16.57 -1.90
CA ALA A 33 -32.14 18.04 -2.15
C ALA A 33 -30.98 18.80 -1.47
N ALA A 34 -31.02 20.14 -1.48
CA ALA A 34 -29.97 21.01 -0.96
C ALA A 34 -30.33 21.70 0.38
N VAL A 35 -29.34 21.81 1.28
CA VAL A 35 -29.08 22.95 2.19
C VAL A 35 -27.60 22.90 2.65
N ASP A 36 -27.09 24.05 3.09
CA ASP A 36 -25.66 24.34 3.24
C ASP A 36 -24.88 23.52 4.30
N ALA A 37 -23.95 22.71 3.81
CA ALA A 37 -22.58 22.66 4.31
C ALA A 37 -21.70 22.15 3.18
N VAL A 38 -20.72 22.92 2.71
CA VAL A 38 -19.62 22.37 1.91
C VAL A 38 -18.67 21.73 2.91
N PRO A 39 -18.58 20.39 3.02
CA PRO A 39 -17.53 19.79 3.83
C PRO A 39 -16.21 20.20 3.18
N TYR A 40 -15.20 20.51 4.00
CA TYR A 40 -13.83 20.44 3.49
C TYR A 40 -13.58 18.98 3.13
N ASN A 41 -13.84 18.67 1.86
CA ASN A 41 -13.47 17.43 1.23
C ASN A 41 -12.04 17.67 0.76
N PRO A 42 -10.99 17.29 1.52
CA PRO A 42 -9.69 17.18 0.91
C PRO A 42 -9.89 16.21 -0.23
N HIS A 43 -9.78 16.69 -1.48
CA HIS A 43 -9.74 15.79 -2.62
C HIS A 43 -8.74 14.71 -2.25
N PRO A 44 -9.12 13.42 -2.20
CA PRO A 44 -8.11 12.40 -2.13
C PRO A 44 -7.25 12.65 -3.37
N SER A 45 -6.01 13.08 -3.13
CA SER A 45 -4.96 12.82 -4.10
C SER A 45 -5.13 11.35 -4.49
N PRO A 46 -5.08 11.00 -5.79
CA PRO A 46 -5.33 9.63 -6.21
C PRO A 46 -4.55 8.67 -5.29
N THR A 47 -5.18 7.56 -4.93
CA THR A 47 -4.51 6.55 -4.11
C THR A 47 -3.49 5.86 -5.01
N PRO A 48 -2.18 5.85 -4.67
CA PRO A 48 -1.19 5.28 -5.55
C PRO A 48 -1.47 3.82 -5.89
N ASP A 49 -1.26 3.46 -7.16
CA ASP A 49 -1.59 2.13 -7.69
C ASP A 49 -0.56 1.08 -7.27
N ILE A 50 0.70 1.50 -7.10
CA ILE A 50 1.82 0.61 -6.76
C ILE A 50 2.74 1.31 -5.76
N VAL A 51 3.22 0.56 -4.78
CA VAL A 51 4.38 0.92 -3.95
C VAL A 51 5.48 -0.11 -4.14
N VAL A 52 6.73 0.35 -4.25
CA VAL A 52 7.92 -0.51 -4.26
C VAL A 52 8.87 -0.10 -3.15
N SER A 53 9.54 -1.07 -2.53
CA SER A 53 10.66 -0.80 -1.64
C SER A 53 11.97 -0.82 -2.39
N LEU A 54 12.72 0.28 -2.32
CA LEU A 54 14.01 0.45 -2.97
C LEU A 54 15.04 0.95 -1.94
N ARG A 55 15.95 0.08 -1.51
CA ARG A 55 17.04 0.33 -0.54
C ARG A 55 16.56 0.78 0.85
N LYS A 56 16.22 2.06 1.01
CA LYS A 56 15.77 2.73 2.25
C LYS A 56 14.66 3.75 1.94
N LYS A 57 13.88 3.45 0.91
CA LYS A 57 12.76 4.26 0.45
C LYS A 57 11.59 3.36 0.06
N LEU A 58 10.38 3.89 0.23
CA LEU A 58 9.20 3.42 -0.48
C LEU A 58 8.93 4.42 -1.61
N VAL A 59 8.79 3.95 -2.84
CA VAL A 59 8.45 4.78 -4.00
C VAL A 59 7.04 4.41 -4.43
N LEU A 60 6.16 5.40 -4.40
CA LEU A 60 4.74 5.29 -4.70
C LEU A 60 4.53 5.78 -6.14
N TYR A 61 3.72 5.07 -6.91
CA TYR A 61 3.48 5.33 -8.33
C TYR A 61 1.99 5.48 -8.62
N HIS A 62 1.65 6.38 -9.56
CA HIS A 62 0.34 6.47 -10.19
C HIS A 62 0.39 6.00 -11.63
N HIS A 63 -0.57 5.20 -12.06
CA HIS A 63 -0.82 4.92 -13.46
C HIS A 63 -1.67 6.04 -14.07
N ASN A 64 -1.10 6.79 -15.01
CA ASN A 64 -1.79 7.92 -15.66
C ASN A 64 -2.65 7.51 -16.88
N GLY A 65 -2.85 6.21 -17.09
CA GLY A 65 -3.51 5.64 -18.27
C GLY A 65 -2.56 5.24 -19.41
N VAL A 66 -1.30 5.70 -19.38
CA VAL A 66 -0.27 5.41 -20.39
C VAL A 66 0.99 4.82 -19.76
N ASP A 67 1.41 5.34 -18.61
CA ASP A 67 2.62 4.94 -17.90
C ASP A 67 2.48 5.18 -16.38
N PHE A 68 3.43 4.66 -15.59
CA PHE A 68 3.50 4.87 -14.15
C PHE A 68 4.44 6.02 -13.79
N THR A 69 3.90 7.10 -13.23
CA THR A 69 4.67 8.24 -12.73
C THR A 69 4.89 8.12 -11.22
N VAL A 70 6.09 8.48 -10.74
CA VAL A 70 6.35 8.57 -9.30
C VAL A 70 5.46 9.68 -8.72
N SER A 71 4.63 9.32 -7.74
CA SER A 71 3.77 10.24 -7.01
C SER A 71 4.47 10.76 -5.76
N GLN A 72 5.19 9.89 -5.05
CA GLN A 72 5.86 10.22 -3.81
C GLN A 72 7.00 9.25 -3.48
N GLU A 73 8.00 9.75 -2.75
CA GLU A 73 8.98 8.92 -2.05
C GLU A 73 8.84 9.11 -0.54
N LEU A 74 8.81 8.00 0.21
CA LEU A 74 8.85 7.98 1.67
C LEU A 74 10.18 7.41 2.14
N SER A 75 10.79 8.03 3.15
CA SER A 75 11.97 7.48 3.83
C SER A 75 11.60 6.22 4.62
N SER A 76 12.50 5.23 4.60
CA SER A 76 12.32 3.96 5.31
C SER A 76 13.59 3.60 6.11
N PRO A 77 13.47 3.05 7.33
CA PRO A 77 14.64 2.71 8.15
C PRO A 77 15.56 1.67 7.49
N GLU A 78 15.00 0.70 6.79
CA GLU A 78 15.73 -0.29 5.99
C GLU A 78 14.94 -0.70 4.72
N ALA A 79 15.37 -1.78 4.05
CA ALA A 79 14.64 -2.34 2.91
C ALA A 79 13.46 -3.17 3.42
N ALA A 80 12.24 -2.90 2.94
CA ALA A 80 11.10 -3.76 3.26
C ALA A 80 11.29 -5.12 2.58
N LEU A 81 11.11 -6.18 3.35
CA LEU A 81 11.23 -7.58 2.91
C LEU A 81 9.88 -8.11 2.40
N CYS A 82 8.78 -7.61 2.95
CA CYS A 82 7.43 -7.75 2.40
C CYS A 82 6.63 -6.46 2.54
N LEU A 83 5.67 -6.28 1.65
CA LEU A 83 4.72 -5.17 1.62
C LEU A 83 3.34 -5.76 1.35
N ALA A 84 2.30 -5.19 1.97
CA ALA A 84 0.92 -5.43 1.61
C ALA A 84 0.15 -4.12 1.61
N TRP A 85 -0.76 -3.98 0.66
CA TRP A 85 -1.71 -2.88 0.59
C TRP A 85 -3.04 -3.35 1.17
N HIS A 86 -3.64 -2.56 2.06
CA HIS A 86 -5.00 -2.78 2.54
C HIS A 86 -5.69 -1.43 2.68
N GLN A 87 -6.66 -1.15 1.80
CA GLN A 87 -7.41 0.11 1.78
C GLN A 87 -6.47 1.35 1.76
N GLN A 88 -6.52 2.20 2.77
CA GLN A 88 -5.68 3.40 2.92
C GLN A 88 -4.38 3.16 3.73
N TRP A 89 -4.02 1.89 3.94
CA TRP A 89 -2.87 1.47 4.74
C TRP A 89 -1.86 0.65 3.93
N LEU A 90 -0.59 0.98 4.15
CA LEU A 90 0.54 0.16 3.74
C LEU A 90 1.07 -0.59 4.96
N CYS A 91 0.97 -1.92 4.94
CA CYS A 91 1.65 -2.76 5.92
C CYS A 91 3.02 -3.18 5.39
N ILE A 92 4.04 -3.03 6.23
CA ILE A 92 5.44 -3.13 5.85
C ILE A 92 6.16 -4.07 6.80
N GLY A 93 6.76 -5.14 6.28
CA GLY A 93 7.62 -6.03 7.04
C GLY A 93 9.09 -5.69 6.84
N TYR A 94 9.73 -5.14 7.86
CA TYR A 94 11.19 -4.96 7.95
C TYR A 94 11.82 -6.17 8.64
N ARG A 95 13.16 -6.24 8.75
CA ARG A 95 13.86 -7.39 9.33
C ARG A 95 13.54 -7.60 10.81
N ARG A 96 13.16 -6.53 11.52
CA ARG A 96 13.02 -6.51 12.99
C ARG A 96 11.69 -5.97 13.49
N GLU A 97 10.77 -5.58 12.60
CA GLU A 97 9.50 -5.00 12.98
C GLU A 97 8.50 -5.06 11.83
N TYR A 98 7.22 -4.97 12.16
CA TYR A 98 6.19 -4.53 11.24
C TYR A 98 5.82 -3.07 11.50
N SER A 99 5.56 -2.33 10.43
CA SER A 99 5.02 -0.97 10.49
C SER A 99 3.78 -0.81 9.61
N LEU A 100 2.92 0.13 9.98
CA LEU A 100 1.82 0.65 9.17
C LEU A 100 2.11 2.09 8.77
N ILE A 101 1.86 2.44 7.51
CA ILE A 101 1.76 3.84 7.05
C ILE A 101 0.34 4.09 6.59
N HIS A 102 -0.30 5.15 7.09
CA HIS A 102 -1.55 5.66 6.53
C HIS A 102 -1.25 6.63 5.39
N LEU A 103 -1.92 6.50 4.26
CA LEU A 103 -1.64 7.33 3.08
C LEU A 103 -2.00 8.80 3.26
N GLY A 104 -2.91 9.12 4.19
CA GLY A 104 -3.32 10.51 4.47
C GLY A 104 -2.40 11.30 5.42
N ASP A 105 -1.58 10.64 6.24
CA ASP A 105 -0.62 11.31 7.14
C ASP A 105 0.85 10.95 6.89
N LEU A 106 1.07 9.86 6.15
CA LEU A 106 2.36 9.31 5.73
C LEU A 106 3.30 9.00 6.91
N GLN A 107 2.75 8.84 8.11
CA GLN A 107 3.49 8.50 9.31
C GLN A 107 3.58 6.99 9.48
N ALA A 108 4.81 6.51 9.64
CA ALA A 108 5.06 5.13 10.03
C ALA A 108 4.73 4.93 11.52
N ARG A 109 3.96 3.89 11.82
CA ARG A 109 3.60 3.47 13.18
C ARG A 109 4.02 2.01 13.33
N GLU A 110 4.80 1.70 14.37
CA GLU A 110 5.17 0.32 14.68
C GLU A 110 3.92 -0.48 15.07
N ILE A 111 3.83 -1.74 14.61
CA ILE A 111 2.80 -2.69 15.06
C ILE A 111 3.37 -3.58 16.17
N PHE A 112 4.50 -4.25 15.88
CA PHE A 112 5.28 -5.05 16.81
C PHE A 112 6.67 -5.35 16.25
N THR A 113 7.60 -5.72 17.13
CA THR A 113 8.96 -6.15 16.78
C THR A 113 9.08 -7.65 16.51
N LEU A 114 10.11 -8.06 15.77
CA LEU A 114 10.40 -9.43 15.36
C LEU A 114 11.75 -9.89 15.93
N ASP A 115 11.83 -11.16 16.34
CA ASP A 115 13.13 -11.81 16.55
C ASP A 115 13.90 -11.84 15.22
N VAL A 116 15.21 -11.61 15.30
CA VAL A 116 16.17 -11.54 14.19
C VAL A 116 16.22 -12.86 13.39
N ARG A 117 15.71 -13.96 13.96
CA ARG A 117 15.58 -15.27 13.31
C ARG A 117 14.35 -15.40 12.41
N SER A 118 13.31 -14.59 12.63
CA SER A 118 12.09 -14.60 11.84
C SER A 118 12.26 -13.76 10.58
N SER A 119 11.82 -14.27 9.43
CA SER A 119 11.63 -13.45 8.23
C SER A 119 10.18 -12.99 8.17
N PRO A 120 9.89 -11.69 8.03
CA PRO A 120 8.53 -11.19 7.95
C PRO A 120 7.84 -11.74 6.68
N ARG A 121 6.56 -12.08 6.81
CA ARG A 121 5.66 -12.43 5.72
C ARG A 121 4.28 -11.86 6.02
N ILE A 122 3.69 -11.20 5.02
CA ILE A 122 2.31 -10.74 5.06
C ILE A 122 1.50 -11.59 4.08
N ALA A 123 0.30 -12.01 4.47
CA ALA A 123 -0.67 -12.63 3.58
C ALA A 123 -2.02 -11.93 3.71
N THR A 124 -2.64 -11.62 2.57
CA THR A 124 -4.04 -11.16 2.52
C THR A 124 -4.97 -12.36 2.66
N LEU A 125 -5.96 -12.26 3.53
CA LEU A 125 -6.98 -13.27 3.79
C LEU A 125 -8.26 -12.96 2.97
N PRO A 126 -9.20 -13.91 2.83
CA PRO A 126 -10.39 -13.73 1.98
C PRO A 126 -11.34 -12.59 2.40
N ASP A 127 -11.36 -12.22 3.68
CA ASP A 127 -12.22 -11.18 4.25
C ASP A 127 -11.52 -9.81 4.29
N ASP A 128 -10.64 -9.55 3.32
CA ASP A 128 -9.69 -8.41 3.23
C ASP A 128 -8.69 -8.25 4.40
N GLU A 129 -8.72 -9.13 5.42
CA GLU A 129 -7.80 -9.08 6.56
C GLU A 129 -6.32 -9.34 6.16
N LEU A 130 -5.38 -8.88 7.00
CA LEU A 130 -3.94 -9.14 6.84
C LEU A 130 -3.40 -10.04 7.95
N LEU A 131 -2.86 -11.20 7.59
CA LEU A 131 -2.08 -12.05 8.48
C LEU A 131 -0.61 -11.62 8.47
N LEU A 132 -0.09 -11.24 9.63
CA LEU A 132 1.31 -10.86 9.84
C LEU A 132 2.06 -12.01 10.51
N ALA A 133 2.83 -12.77 9.76
CA ALA A 133 3.63 -13.85 10.31
C ALA A 133 4.96 -13.31 10.85
N GLY A 134 5.06 -13.17 12.17
CA GLY A 134 6.31 -13.21 12.91
C GLY A 134 6.39 -14.56 13.61
N GLN A 135 7.47 -15.32 13.41
CA GLN A 135 7.58 -16.65 14.00
C GLN A 135 7.87 -16.55 15.50
N GLU A 136 6.81 -16.53 16.33
CA GLU A 136 6.95 -17.01 17.71
C GLU A 136 7.37 -18.50 17.67
N GLY A 137 8.30 -18.86 18.54
CA GLY A 137 8.82 -20.22 18.62
C GLY A 137 7.75 -21.20 19.09
N LEU A 138 7.57 -22.28 18.33
CA LEU A 138 6.91 -23.50 18.79
C LEU A 138 7.94 -24.44 19.44
#